data_AF-A0A5D0CVM1-F1
#
_entry.id   AF-A0A5D0CVM1-F1
#
_cell.length_a   1.000
_cell.length_b   1.000
_cell.length_c   1.000
_cell.angle_alpha   90.00
_cell.angle_beta   90.00
_cell.angle_gamma   90.00
#
_symmetry.space_group_name_H-M   'P 1'
#
loop_
_entity.id
_entity.type
_entity.pdbx_description
1 polymer ?
#
loop_
_entity_poly.entity_id
_entity_poly.type
_entity_poly.pdbx_seq_one_letter_code
_entity_poly.pdbx_strand_id
1 'polypeptide(L)' 'MKSYFSVNRMCFQGKAWQIRILLSQWKKEAGASTTVADLLHRCVCR' A
#
# COMPACT_ATOMS: atom_id res chain seq x y z
N MET A 1 14.01 1.22 -0.17
CA MET A 1 12.65 1.55 -0.66
C MET A 1 12.20 2.77 0.12
N LYS A 2 11.66 3.80 -0.53
CA LYS A 2 11.10 4.98 0.14
C LYS A 2 9.58 4.93 -0.02
N SER A 3 8.84 5.05 1.07
CA SER A 3 7.38 5.18 1.05
C SER A 3 7.01 6.52 1.65
N TYR A 4 6.08 7.22 0.99
CA TYR A 4 5.51 8.47 1.47
C TYR A 4 4.00 8.33 1.56
N PHE A 5 3.46 8.74 2.70
CA PHE A 5 2.04 8.70 2.99
C PHE A 5 1.56 10.12 3.19
N SER A 6 0.43 10.42 2.56
CA SER A 6 -0.35 11.62 2.77
C SER A 6 -1.80 11.18 2.91
N VAL A 7 -2.64 12.07 3.45
CA VAL A 7 -4.04 11.78 3.80
C VAL A 7 -4.80 11.07 2.66
N ASN A 8 -4.51 11.43 1.41
CA ASN A 8 -5.16 10.86 0.22
C ASN A 8 -4.20 10.15 -0.75
N ARG A 9 -2.93 9.96 -0.39
CA ARG A 9 -1.92 9.45 -1.33
C ARG A 9 -0.91 8.56 -0.63
N MET A 10 -0.56 7.47 -1.30
CA MET A 10 0.60 6.68 -0.96
C MET A 10 1.51 6.57 -2.17
N CYS A 11 2.76 6.96 -1.99
CA CYS A 11 3.79 6.87 -3.01
C CYS A 11 4.86 5.88 -2.55
N PHE A 12 5.25 4.97 -3.43
CA PHE A 12 6.40 4.10 -3.22
C PHE A 12 7.43 4.32 -4.30
N GLN A 13 8.67 4.52 -3.88
CA GLN A 13 9.82 4.64 -4.76
C GLN A 13 10.81 3.52 -4.46
N GLY A 14 11.07 2.69 -5.46
CA GLY A 14 11.94 1.52 -5.35
C GLY A 14 11.97 0.71 -6.64
N LYS A 15 12.59 -0.47 -6.60
CA LYS A 15 12.59 -1.38 -7.74
C LYS A 15 11.17 -1.89 -7.96
N ALA A 16 10.74 -1.97 -9.23
CA ALA A 16 9.37 -2.37 -9.58
C ALA A 16 8.96 -3.72 -8.97
N TRP A 17 9.88 -4.69 -8.91
CA TRP A 17 9.61 -6.00 -8.30
C TRP A 17 9.35 -5.92 -6.79
N GLN A 18 10.01 -5.01 -6.07
CA GLN A 18 9.78 -4.82 -4.63
C GLN A 18 8.38 -4.25 -4.38
N ILE A 19 7.97 -3.30 -5.20
CA ILE A 19 6.62 -2.71 -5.14
C ILE A 19 5.57 -3.79 -5.44
N ARG A 20 5.80 -4.66 -6.42
CA ARG A 20 4.90 -5.79 -6.74
C ARG A 20 4.75 -6.77 -5.59
N ILE A 21 5.84 -7.11 -4.91
CA ILE A 21 5.80 -7.99 -3.73
C ILE A 21 4.99 -7.35 -2.62
N LEU A 22 5.26 -6.07 -2.32
CA LEU A 22 4.53 -5.35 -1.27
C LEU A 22 3.03 -5.27 -1.55
N LEU A 23 2.63 -4.92 -2.78
CA LEU A 23 1.22 -4.90 -3.17
C LEU A 23 0.56 -6.29 -3.07
N SER A 24 1.31 -7.35 -3.35
CA SER A 24 0.83 -8.73 -3.22
C SER A 24 0.63 -9.15 -1.77
N GLN A 25 1.52 -8.71 -0.87
CA GLN A 25 1.39 -8.93 0.58
C GLN A 25 0.16 -8.19 1.12
N TRP A 26 0.00 -6.94 0.74
CA TRP A 26 -1.17 -6.13 1.13
C TRP A 26 -2.49 -6.73 0.68
N LYS A 27 -2.56 -7.20 -0.56
CA LYS A 27 -3.74 -7.90 -1.05
C LYS A 27 -4.06 -9.16 -0.24
N LYS A 28 -3.04 -9.91 0.21
CA LYS A 28 -3.23 -11.08 1.07
C LYS A 28 -3.74 -10.71 2.46
N GLU A 29 -3.19 -9.66 3.07
CA GLU A 29 -3.54 -9.23 4.42
C GLU A 29 -4.90 -8.54 4.49
N ALA A 30 -5.26 -7.76 3.48
CA ALA A 30 -6.50 -7.00 3.44
C ALA A 30 -7.71 -7.86 3.06
N GLY A 31 -7.51 -8.87 2.22
CA GLY A 31 -8.58 -9.70 1.66
C GLY A 31 -9.03 -9.23 0.28
N ALA A 32 -9.69 -10.12 -0.46
CA ALA A 32 -10.01 -9.91 -1.88
C ALA A 32 -11.00 -8.75 -2.15
N SER A 33 -11.75 -8.32 -1.14
CA SER A 33 -12.76 -7.26 -1.21
C SER A 33 -12.24 -5.87 -0.86
N THR A 34 -10.98 -5.74 -0.42
CA THR A 34 -10.46 -4.46 0.04
C THR A 34 -10.04 -3.56 -1.11
N THR A 35 -10.57 -2.34 -1.13
CA THR A 35 -10.22 -1.33 -2.12
C THR A 35 -8.91 -0.63 -1.76
N VAL A 36 -8.26 -0.02 -2.75
CA VAL A 36 -7.06 0.79 -2.51
C VAL A 36 -7.35 1.97 -1.57
N ALA A 37 -8.57 2.52 -1.61
CA ALA A 37 -9.00 3.59 -0.70
C ALA A 37 -9.03 3.13 0.77
N ASP A 38 -9.52 1.91 1.02
CA ASP A 38 -9.56 1.31 2.35
C ASP A 38 -8.13 1.05 2.88
N LEU A 39 -7.23 0.59 1.99
CA LEU A 39 -5.80 0.45 2.30
C LEU A 39 -5.15 1.79 2.66
N LEU A 40 -5.46 2.87 1.93
CA LEU A 40 -4.96 4.21 2.23
C LEU A 40 -5.42 4.69 3.61
N HIS A 41 -6.70 4.51 3.95
CA HIS A 41 -7.23 4.88 5.27
C HIS A 41 -6.60 4.07 6.41
N ARG A 42 -6.33 2.78 6.21
CA ARG A 42 -5.66 1.93 7.22
C ARG A 42 -4.20 2.31 7.46
N CYS A 43 -3.50 2.82 6.46
CA CYS A 43 -2.08 3.14 6.58
C CYS A 43 -1.77 4.49 7.22
N VAL A 44 -2.73 5.41 7.35
CA VAL A 44 -2.49 6.77 7.89
C VAL A 44 -2.47 6.81 9.43
N CYS A 45 -2.86 5.73 10.12
CA CYS A 45 -2.87 5.66 11.60
C CYS A 45 -1.74 4.83 12.22
N ARG A 46 -0.62 4.59 11.53
CA ARG A 46 0.51 3.85 12.09
C ARG A 46 1.81 4.63 12.06
#